data_AF-A0A0T6YB95-F1
#
_entry.id   AF-A0A0T6YB95-F1
#
_cell.length_a   1.000
_cell.length_b   1.000
_cell.length_c   1.000
_cell.angle_alpha   90.00
_cell.angle_beta   90.00
_cell.angle_gamma   90.00
#
_symmetry.space_group_name_H-M   'P 1'
#
loop_
_entity.id
_entity.type
_entity.pdbx_description
1 polymer ?
#
loop_
_entity_poly.entity_id
_entity_poly.type
_entity_poly.pdbx_seq_one_letter_code
_entity_poly.pdbx_strand_id
1 'polypeptide(L)'
;MTGKGKRERVALDRLADVLVDDILSTSDEDILAEFKEAGCDPNQNAAEMRALFEKSVLASNKKRLAVAKAAATANRRSPTASVAMPIDMAAARARLRAVVDRPGLPQKVTLAARKENELSDADILGMLEDLLELGILPPDDSQDGKP
;
A
#
# COMPACT_ATOMS: atom_id res chain seq x y z
N MET A 1 -12.24 -62.27 28.36
CA MET A 1 -13.24 -61.17 28.26
C MET A 1 -12.75 -59.97 27.43
N THR A 2 -11.98 -60.16 26.35
CA THR A 2 -11.32 -59.04 25.63
C THR A 2 -11.98 -58.61 24.31
N GLY A 3 -13.01 -59.32 23.84
CA GLY A 3 -13.66 -59.06 22.55
C GLY A 3 -14.78 -58.02 22.55
N LYS A 4 -15.43 -57.78 23.69
CA LYS A 4 -16.63 -56.92 23.78
C LYS A 4 -16.31 -55.43 23.55
N GLY A 5 -15.32 -54.90 24.27
CA GLY A 5 -14.90 -53.50 24.11
C GLY A 5 -14.23 -53.16 22.77
N LYS A 6 -13.76 -54.16 22.02
CA LYS A 6 -13.27 -53.96 20.64
C LYS A 6 -14.44 -53.80 19.66
N ARG A 7 -15.52 -54.56 19.83
CA ARG A 7 -16.73 -54.44 18.99
C ARG A 7 -17.47 -53.12 19.23
N GLU A 8 -17.55 -52.69 20.48
CA GLU A 8 -18.18 -51.42 20.85
C GLU A 8 -17.44 -50.22 20.24
N ARG A 9 -16.10 -50.21 20.26
CA ARG A 9 -15.30 -49.18 19.58
C ARG A 9 -15.53 -49.16 18.08
N VAL A 10 -15.46 -50.31 17.42
CA VAL A 10 -15.73 -50.40 15.97
C VAL A 10 -17.15 -49.93 15.62
N ALA A 11 -18.13 -50.13 16.50
CA ALA A 11 -19.48 -49.61 16.29
C ALA A 11 -19.56 -48.08 16.41
N LEU A 12 -18.83 -47.49 17.36
CA LEU A 12 -18.75 -46.03 17.51
C LEU A 12 -18.00 -45.39 16.34
N ASP A 13 -16.91 -46.00 15.88
CA ASP A 13 -16.14 -45.50 14.73
C ASP A 13 -17.03 -45.46 13.48
N ARG A 14 -17.80 -46.53 13.23
CA ARG A 14 -18.76 -46.56 12.12
C ARG A 14 -19.86 -45.52 12.24
N LEU A 15 -20.34 -45.24 13.45
CA LEU A 15 -21.32 -44.19 13.67
C LEU A 15 -20.72 -42.81 13.38
N ALA A 16 -19.50 -42.57 13.83
CA ALA A 16 -18.78 -41.33 13.56
C ALA A 16 -18.58 -41.14 12.05
N ASP A 17 -18.17 -42.18 11.32
CA ASP A 17 -18.02 -42.14 9.87
C ASP A 17 -19.34 -41.76 9.18
N VAL A 18 -20.45 -42.39 9.58
CA VAL A 18 -21.78 -42.07 9.01
C VAL A 18 -22.20 -40.63 9.31
N LEU A 19 -21.97 -40.12 10.52
CA LEU A 19 -22.31 -38.74 10.87
C LEU A 19 -21.44 -37.73 10.11
N VAL A 20 -20.17 -38.04 9.88
CA VAL A 20 -19.28 -37.19 9.08
C VAL A 20 -19.75 -37.20 7.62
N ASP A 21 -20.06 -38.37 7.06
CA ASP A 21 -20.58 -38.48 5.69
C ASP A 21 -21.90 -37.73 5.52
N ASP A 22 -22.79 -37.78 6.51
CA ASP A 22 -24.05 -37.03 6.52
C ASP A 22 -23.81 -35.52 6.48
N ILE A 23 -22.96 -34.99 7.37
CA ILE A 23 -22.59 -33.56 7.40
C ILE A 23 -21.95 -33.11 6.09
N LEU A 24 -21.06 -33.93 5.52
CA LEU A 24 -20.36 -33.60 4.28
C LEU A 24 -21.23 -33.74 3.03
N SER A 25 -22.29 -34.53 3.09
CA SER A 25 -23.26 -34.73 2.00
C SER A 25 -24.51 -33.86 2.11
N THR A 26 -24.66 -33.12 3.21
CA THR A 26 -25.75 -32.17 3.41
C THR A 26 -25.72 -31.09 2.33
N SER A 27 -26.86 -30.84 1.67
CA SER A 27 -26.96 -29.83 0.63
C SER A 27 -27.00 -28.41 1.19
N ASP A 28 -26.64 -27.42 0.37
CA ASP A 28 -26.77 -26.00 0.76
C ASP A 28 -28.24 -25.65 1.08
N GLU A 29 -29.19 -26.23 0.34
CA GLU A 29 -30.62 -26.05 0.59
C GLU A 29 -31.05 -26.56 1.97
N ASP A 30 -30.57 -27.74 2.37
CA ASP A 30 -30.88 -28.34 3.67
C ASP A 30 -30.25 -27.53 4.81
N ILE A 31 -28.99 -27.10 4.65
CA ILE A 31 -28.31 -26.21 5.62
C ILE A 31 -29.12 -24.92 5.81
N LEU A 32 -29.57 -24.31 4.72
CA LEU A 32 -30.36 -23.08 4.78
C LEU A 32 -31.77 -23.31 5.36
N ALA A 33 -32.36 -24.48 5.15
CA ALA A 33 -33.65 -24.85 5.72
C ALA A 33 -33.53 -25.03 7.24
N GLU A 34 -32.57 -25.82 7.72
CA GLU A 34 -32.31 -26.02 9.16
C GLU A 34 -31.98 -24.70 9.86
N PHE A 35 -31.19 -23.84 9.22
CA PHE A 35 -30.86 -22.53 9.77
C PHE A 35 -32.11 -21.64 9.96
N LYS A 36 -33.06 -21.71 9.01
CA LYS A 36 -34.35 -21.01 9.14
C LYS A 36 -35.26 -21.64 10.18
N GLU A 37 -35.29 -22.97 10.28
CA GLU A 37 -36.06 -23.69 11.31
C GLU A 37 -35.58 -23.36 12.72
N ALA A 38 -34.28 -23.11 12.90
CA ALA A 38 -33.70 -22.59 14.14
C ALA A 38 -34.06 -21.11 14.42
N GLY A 39 -34.88 -20.47 13.58
CA GLY A 39 -35.34 -19.09 13.73
C GLY A 39 -34.35 -18.03 13.28
N CYS A 40 -33.32 -18.41 12.51
CA CYS A 40 -32.32 -17.49 11.99
C CYS A 40 -32.63 -17.07 10.54
N ASP A 41 -32.20 -15.87 10.14
CA ASP A 41 -32.31 -15.40 8.75
C ASP A 41 -30.95 -15.50 8.03
N PRO A 42 -30.82 -16.38 7.01
CA PRO A 42 -29.59 -16.49 6.23
C PRO A 42 -29.13 -15.18 5.59
N ASN A 43 -30.07 -14.34 5.15
CA ASN A 43 -29.75 -13.08 4.48
C ASN A 43 -29.14 -12.08 5.45
N GLN A 44 -29.74 -11.98 6.65
CA GLN A 44 -29.19 -11.16 7.72
C GLN A 44 -27.80 -11.63 8.13
N ASN A 45 -27.62 -12.93 8.37
CA ASN A 45 -26.32 -13.50 8.75
C ASN A 45 -25.25 -13.23 7.67
N ALA A 46 -25.59 -13.41 6.40
CA ALA A 46 -24.68 -13.11 5.29
C ALA A 46 -24.32 -11.61 5.22
N ALA A 47 -25.27 -10.72 5.48
CA ALA A 47 -25.03 -9.27 5.51
C ALA A 47 -24.08 -8.89 6.66
N GLU A 48 -24.29 -9.46 7.85
CA GLU A 48 -23.43 -9.23 9.02
C GLU A 48 -21.99 -9.70 8.76
N MET A 49 -21.83 -10.87 8.15
CA MET A 49 -20.52 -11.39 7.77
C MET A 49 -19.81 -10.50 6.75
N ARG A 50 -20.53 -10.01 5.72
CA ARG A 50 -19.96 -9.06 4.75
C ARG A 50 -19.49 -7.76 5.42
N ALA A 51 -20.31 -7.20 6.31
CA ALA A 51 -19.93 -5.99 7.05
C ALA A 51 -18.68 -6.21 7.92
N LEU A 52 -18.54 -7.38 8.53
CA LEU A 52 -17.35 -7.75 9.30
C LEU A 52 -16.09 -7.84 8.42
N PHE A 53 -16.20 -8.45 7.23
CA PHE A 53 -15.10 -8.51 6.27
C PHE A 53 -14.70 -7.12 5.78
N GLU A 54 -15.67 -6.27 5.41
CA GLU A 54 -15.42 -4.90 4.97
C GLU A 54 -14.67 -4.10 6.05
N LYS A 55 -15.11 -4.20 7.30
CA LYS A 55 -14.44 -3.55 8.44
C LYS A 55 -12.98 -4.02 8.58
N SER A 56 -12.74 -5.32 8.39
CA SER A 56 -11.42 -5.93 8.49
C SER A 56 -10.49 -5.47 7.36
N VAL A 57 -11.01 -5.42 6.12
CA VAL A 57 -10.29 -4.90 4.94
C VAL A 57 -9.94 -3.42 5.15
N LEU A 58 -10.89 -2.61 5.60
CA LEU A 58 -10.65 -1.18 5.90
C LEU A 58 -9.57 -1.00 6.97
N ALA A 59 -9.59 -1.79 8.04
CA ALA A 59 -8.57 -1.74 9.08
C ALA A 59 -7.17 -2.10 8.54
N SER A 60 -7.08 -3.18 7.75
CA SER A 60 -5.83 -3.60 7.11
C SER A 60 -5.28 -2.52 6.16
N ASN A 61 -6.14 -1.95 5.33
CA ASN A 61 -5.77 -0.89 4.39
C ASN A 61 -5.33 0.39 5.12
N LYS A 62 -6.00 0.79 6.20
CA LYS A 62 -5.57 1.93 7.04
C LYS A 62 -4.19 1.70 7.63
N LYS A 63 -3.90 0.49 8.13
CA LYS A 63 -2.58 0.14 8.66
C LYS A 63 -1.51 0.22 7.57
N ARG A 64 -1.76 -0.37 6.39
CA ARG A 64 -0.85 -0.29 5.24
C ARG A 64 -0.58 1.15 4.81
N LEU A 65 -1.63 1.98 4.76
CA LEU A 65 -1.51 3.39 4.40
C LEU A 65 -0.67 4.16 5.45
N ALA A 66 -0.88 3.90 6.74
CA ALA A 66 -0.09 4.54 7.80
C ALA A 66 1.41 4.18 7.69
N VAL A 67 1.72 2.91 7.44
CA VAL A 67 3.10 2.44 7.21
C VAL A 67 3.70 3.11 5.97
N ALA A 68 2.97 3.14 4.85
CA ALA A 68 3.43 3.78 3.61
C ALA A 68 3.68 5.28 3.80
N LYS A 69 2.79 5.98 4.53
CA LYS A 69 2.98 7.40 4.88
C LYS A 69 4.24 7.60 5.73
N ALA A 70 4.44 6.77 6.76
CA ALA A 70 5.62 6.86 7.61
C ALA A 70 6.91 6.63 6.80
N ALA A 71 6.93 5.61 5.94
CA ALA A 71 8.05 5.33 5.04
C ALA A 71 8.32 6.49 4.08
N ALA A 72 7.30 7.07 3.45
CA ALA A 72 7.45 8.23 2.57
C ALA A 72 8.01 9.46 3.32
N THR A 73 7.54 9.72 4.55
CA THR A 73 8.10 10.80 5.38
C THR A 73 9.54 10.53 5.82
N ALA A 74 9.90 9.27 6.08
CA ALA A 74 11.26 8.89 6.42
C ALA A 74 12.20 9.04 5.22
N ASN A 75 11.74 8.68 4.02
CA ASN A 75 12.51 8.87 2.80
C ASN A 75 12.78 10.35 2.51
N ARG A 76 11.76 11.22 2.67
CA ARG A 76 11.93 12.68 2.58
C ARG A 76 12.87 13.28 3.64
N ARG A 77 13.05 12.59 4.77
CA ARG A 77 13.94 13.01 5.86
C ARG A 77 15.31 12.31 5.80
N SER A 78 15.53 11.43 4.82
CA SER A 78 16.80 10.73 4.67
C SER A 78 17.88 11.74 4.28
N PRO A 79 19.00 11.81 5.01
CA PRO A 79 20.03 12.83 4.84
C PRO A 79 20.96 12.56 3.65
N THR A 80 20.49 11.86 2.61
CA THR A 80 21.11 11.94 1.28
C THR A 80 20.82 13.27 0.60
N ALA A 81 19.91 14.08 1.15
CA ALA A 81 19.91 15.52 0.92
C ALA A 81 21.28 16.05 1.36
N SER A 82 22.09 16.39 0.37
CA SER A 82 23.46 16.87 0.50
C SER A 82 23.60 17.82 1.69
N VAL A 83 24.65 17.61 2.49
CA VAL A 83 25.15 18.56 3.48
C VAL A 83 24.93 19.98 2.96
N ALA A 84 24.06 20.72 3.65
CA ALA A 84 23.63 22.06 3.27
C ALA A 84 24.83 23.02 3.25
N MET A 85 25.53 23.04 2.12
CA MET A 85 26.26 24.20 1.68
C MET A 85 25.24 25.33 1.47
N PRO A 86 25.54 26.59 1.79
CA PRO A 86 24.67 27.70 1.43
C PRO A 86 24.47 27.69 -0.08
N ILE A 87 23.32 27.21 -0.55
CA ILE A 87 23.00 27.21 -1.97
C ILE A 87 22.70 28.66 -2.33
N ASP A 88 23.49 29.22 -3.24
CA ASP A 88 23.17 30.50 -3.85
C ASP A 88 21.87 30.35 -4.64
N MET A 89 20.79 30.91 -4.10
CA MET A 89 19.46 30.84 -4.71
C MET A 89 19.42 31.53 -6.08
N ALA A 90 20.30 32.49 -6.35
CA ALA A 90 20.42 33.08 -7.69
C ALA A 90 20.97 32.06 -8.69
N ALA A 91 22.00 31.29 -8.30
CA ALA A 91 22.56 30.21 -9.10
C ALA A 91 21.55 29.06 -9.30
N ALA A 92 20.80 28.70 -8.25
CA ALA A 92 19.74 27.68 -8.34
C ALA A 92 18.65 28.08 -9.34
N ARG A 93 18.17 29.34 -9.27
CA ARG A 93 17.18 29.88 -10.22
C ARG A 93 17.72 29.91 -11.66
N ALA A 94 18.98 30.32 -11.83
CA ALA A 94 19.62 30.32 -13.15
C ALA A 94 19.73 28.91 -13.74
N ARG A 95 20.05 27.91 -12.92
CA ARG A 95 20.12 26.50 -13.33
C ARG A 95 18.76 25.95 -13.74
N LEU A 96 17.71 26.28 -12.98
CA LEU A 96 16.33 25.88 -13.34
C LEU A 96 15.92 26.46 -14.70
N ARG A 97 16.20 27.74 -14.96
CA ARG A 97 15.97 28.38 -16.28
C ARG A 97 16.69 27.65 -17.40
N ALA A 98 17.98 27.36 -17.21
CA ALA A 98 18.80 26.70 -18.22
C ALA A 98 18.25 25.31 -18.61
N VAL A 99 17.64 24.59 -17.67
CA VAL A 99 16.98 23.30 -17.96
C VAL A 99 15.65 23.49 -18.68
N VAL A 100 14.84 24.47 -18.28
CA VAL A 100 13.55 24.77 -18.91
C VAL A 100 13.70 25.24 -20.36
N ASP A 101 14.75 26.00 -20.65
CA ASP A 101 15.03 26.54 -21.98
C ASP A 101 15.72 25.52 -22.90
N ARG A 102 16.07 24.34 -22.40
CA ARG A 102 16.72 23.28 -23.19
C ARG A 102 15.72 22.66 -24.19
N PRO A 103 16.02 22.68 -25.51
CA PRO A 103 15.14 22.09 -26.51
C PRO A 103 15.06 20.56 -26.34
N GLY A 104 13.84 20.02 -26.25
CA GLY A 104 13.57 18.57 -26.18
C GLY A 104 12.98 18.05 -24.86
N LEU A 105 12.77 18.91 -23.84
CA LEU A 105 12.09 18.49 -22.60
C LEU A 105 10.57 18.33 -22.77
N PRO A 106 9.94 17.36 -22.07
CA PRO A 106 8.50 17.15 -22.12
C PRO A 106 7.74 18.36 -21.56
N GLN A 107 6.89 18.96 -22.40
CA GLN A 107 6.17 20.23 -22.18
C GLN A 107 5.39 20.33 -20.85
N LYS A 108 4.96 19.19 -20.28
CA LYS A 108 4.20 19.15 -19.02
C LYS A 108 5.04 19.45 -17.77
N VAL A 109 6.34 19.15 -17.78
CA VAL A 109 7.25 19.47 -16.66
C VAL A 109 7.57 20.98 -16.63
N THR A 110 7.47 21.65 -17.78
CA THR A 110 7.96 23.02 -17.98
C THR A 110 6.97 24.14 -17.60
N LEU A 111 5.68 23.85 -17.39
CA LEU A 111 4.68 24.91 -17.19
C LEU A 111 4.79 25.60 -15.81
N ALA A 112 5.05 24.82 -14.76
CA ALA A 112 5.25 25.33 -13.40
C ALA A 112 6.62 26.02 -13.27
N ALA A 113 7.65 25.45 -13.88
CA ALA A 113 9.01 26.00 -13.86
C ALA A 113 9.12 27.35 -14.59
N ARG A 114 8.30 27.61 -15.62
CA ARG A 114 8.22 28.93 -16.31
C ARG A 114 7.63 30.05 -15.45
N LYS A 115 6.97 29.73 -14.33
CA LYS A 115 6.44 30.69 -13.33
C LYS A 115 7.33 30.76 -12.09
N GLU A 116 8.64 30.57 -12.25
CA GLU A 116 9.67 30.64 -11.21
C GLU A 116 9.59 31.84 -10.24
N ASN A 117 9.07 32.99 -10.67
CA ASN A 117 8.91 34.18 -9.82
C ASN A 117 7.77 34.03 -8.80
N GLU A 118 6.86 33.08 -9.02
CA GLU A 118 5.77 32.74 -8.10
C GLU A 118 6.15 31.56 -7.16
N LEU A 119 7.29 30.91 -7.40
CA LEU A 119 7.76 29.74 -6.63
C LEU A 119 8.62 30.17 -5.43
N SER A 120 8.38 29.52 -4.29
CA SER A 120 9.24 29.71 -3.12
C SER A 120 10.63 29.09 -3.37
N ASP A 121 11.62 29.57 -2.63
CA ASP A 121 12.98 29.03 -2.72
C ASP A 121 13.03 27.52 -2.41
N ALA A 122 12.17 27.05 -1.50
CA ALA A 122 12.01 25.63 -1.18
C ALA A 122 11.46 24.82 -2.36
N ASP A 123 10.49 25.37 -3.10
CA ASP A 123 9.92 24.71 -4.27
C ASP A 123 10.96 24.58 -5.39
N ILE A 124 11.80 25.60 -5.58
CA ILE A 124 12.85 25.61 -6.61
C ILE A 124 13.92 24.55 -6.32
N LEU A 125 14.35 24.44 -5.06
CA LEU A 125 15.32 23.42 -4.65
C LEU A 125 14.74 22.01 -4.81
N GLY A 126 13.49 21.80 -4.39
CA GLY A 126 12.81 20.51 -4.58
C GLY A 126 12.68 20.12 -6.04
N MET A 127 12.33 21.08 -6.92
CA MET A 127 12.26 20.81 -8.36
C MET A 127 13.62 20.46 -8.98
N LEU A 128 14.71 21.09 -8.53
CA LEU A 128 16.05 20.75 -9.00
C LEU A 128 16.50 19.36 -8.52
N GLU A 129 16.15 18.98 -7.29
CA GLU A 129 16.40 17.65 -6.74
C GLU A 129 15.64 16.57 -7.54
N ASP A 130 14.35 16.79 -7.80
CA ASP A 130 13.53 15.90 -8.64
C ASP A 130 14.12 15.75 -10.05
N LEU A 131 14.60 16.85 -10.66
CA LEU A 131 15.22 16.83 -12.00
C LEU A 131 16.58 16.10 -12.02
N LEU A 132 17.31 16.13 -10.90
CA LEU A 132 18.57 15.38 -10.74
C LEU A 132 18.28 13.89 -10.55
N GLU A 133 17.27 13.53 -9.76
CA GLU A 133 16.83 12.14 -9.58
C GLU A 133 16.33 11.52 -10.90
N LEU A 134 15.67 12.32 -11.74
CA LEU A 134 15.26 11.92 -13.09
C LEU A 134 16.42 11.80 -14.09
N GLY A 135 17.65 12.13 -13.69
CA GLY A 135 18.85 12.08 -14.53
C GLY A 135 18.86 13.10 -15.68
N ILE A 136 18.01 14.15 -15.58
CA ILE A 136 17.91 15.22 -16.59
C ILE A 136 19.06 16.22 -16.42
N LEU A 137 19.52 16.41 -15.17
CA LEU A 137 20.67 17.21 -14.80
C LEU A 137 21.90 16.32 -14.58
N PRO A 138 23.10 16.72 -15.06
CA PRO A 138 24.34 16.09 -14.62
C PRO A 138 24.56 16.35 -13.11
N PRO A 139 25.18 15.40 -12.38
CA PRO A 139 25.54 15.61 -10.99
C PRO A 139 26.46 16.81 -10.87
N ASP A 140 26.38 17.53 -9.74
CA ASP A 140 27.23 18.70 -9.51
C ASP A 140 28.71 18.30 -9.48
N ASP A 141 29.40 18.51 -10.60
CA ASP A 141 30.85 18.65 -10.62
C ASP A 141 31.18 19.92 -9.85
N SER A 142 31.38 19.74 -8.55
CA SER A 142 32.03 20.71 -7.68
C SER A 142 33.49 20.86 -8.12
N GLN A 143 33.70 21.56 -9.24
CA GLN A 143 35.00 22.06 -9.65
C GLN A 143 34.87 23.52 -10.05
N ASP A 144 34.97 24.38 -9.04
CA ASP A 144 35.71 25.63 -9.18
C ASP A 144 36.46 25.88 -7.87
N GLY A 145 37.37 24.94 -7.56
CA GLY A 145 38.61 25.30 -6.91
C GLY A 145 39.49 25.94 -7.98
N LYS A 146 39.55 27.27 -8.02
CA LYS A 146 40.68 27.98 -8.62
C LYS A 146 41.35 28.87 -7.56
N PRO A 147 42.69 28.89 -7.54
CA PRO A 147 43.50 29.43 -6.46
C PRO A 147 43.40 30.95 -6.33
#